data_AF-A0A965ASD6-F1
#
_entry.id   AF-A0A965ASD6-F1
#
_cell.length_a   1.000
_cell.length_b   1.000
_cell.length_c   1.000
_cell.angle_alpha   90.00
_cell.angle_beta   90.00
_cell.angle_gamma   90.00
#
_symmetry.space_group_name_H-M   'P 1'
#
loop_
_entity.id
_entity.type
_entity.pdbx_description
1 polymer ?
#
loop_
_entity_poly.entity_id
_entity_poly.type
_entity_poly.pdbx_seq_one_letter_code
_entity_poly.pdbx_strand_id
1 'polypeptide(L)' 'MSKNTLEIYKIGSRVKLAEDVEGTIVAIHIQGNNDISYECGWWNGRSYSTQEFWPNDIQVTLSDKVKIGFV' A
#
# COMPACT_ATOMS: atom_id res chain seq x y z
N MET A 1 -14.53 19.98 -11.21
CA MET A 1 -14.94 18.56 -11.12
C MET A 1 -13.94 17.87 -10.23
N SER A 2 -14.30 17.56 -8.97
CA SER A 2 -13.41 16.79 -8.10
C SER A 2 -13.18 15.43 -8.75
N LYS A 3 -11.93 15.00 -8.88
CA LYS A 3 -11.62 13.63 -9.25
C LYS A 3 -12.09 12.76 -8.09
N ASN A 4 -13.35 12.30 -8.12
CA ASN A 4 -13.95 11.37 -7.15
C ASN A 4 -13.36 9.96 -7.23
N THR A 5 -12.16 9.81 -7.79
CA THR A 5 -11.55 8.52 -8.05
C THR A 5 -10.10 8.52 -7.63
N LEU A 6 -9.69 7.45 -6.95
CA LEU A 6 -8.32 7.19 -6.54
C LEU A 6 -7.76 5.96 -7.23
N GLU A 7 -6.49 6.00 -7.57
CA GLU A 7 -5.72 4.84 -8.01
C GLU A 7 -4.86 4.36 -6.84
N ILE A 8 -5.16 3.16 -6.35
CA ILE A 8 -4.51 2.57 -5.17
C ILE A 8 -3.88 1.24 -5.54
N TYR A 9 -2.81 0.85 -4.87
CA TYR A 9 -2.30 -0.52 -4.98
C TYR A 9 -3.25 -1.50 -4.30
N LYS A 10 -3.45 -2.67 -4.90
CA LYS A 10 -4.35 -3.69 -4.36
C LYS A 10 -3.78 -4.36 -3.11
N ILE A 11 -4.65 -4.73 -2.17
CA ILE A 11 -4.28 -5.64 -1.07
C ILE A 11 -3.73 -6.95 -1.65
N GLY A 12 -2.63 -7.44 -1.09
CA GLY A 12 -1.89 -8.59 -1.61
C GLY A 12 -0.77 -8.23 -2.60
N SER A 13 -0.64 -6.96 -3.00
CA SER A 13 0.50 -6.53 -3.82
C SER A 13 1.80 -6.67 -3.07
N ARG A 14 2.82 -7.23 -3.73
CA ARG A 14 4.18 -7.33 -3.19
C ARG A 14 4.89 -6.00 -3.29
N VAL A 15 5.58 -5.63 -2.22
CA VAL A 15 6.30 -4.36 -2.11
C VAL A 15 7.69 -4.58 -1.56
N LYS A 16 8.63 -3.76 -2.00
CA LYS A 16 9.96 -3.64 -1.43
C LYS A 16 9.94 -2.46 -0.45
N LEU A 17 10.22 -2.75 0.82
CA LEU A 17 10.22 -1.78 1.93
C LEU A 17 11.63 -1.22 2.19
N ALA A 18 12.66 -2.04 1.95
CA ALA A 18 14.07 -1.67 2.03
C ALA A 18 14.88 -2.56 1.07
N GLU A 19 16.20 -2.39 0.99
CA GLU A 19 17.07 -3.10 0.05
C GLU A 19 16.89 -4.63 0.07
N ASP A 20 16.71 -5.21 1.27
CA ASP A 20 16.54 -6.65 1.49
C ASP A 20 15.24 -7.03 2.21
N VAL A 21 14.25 -6.13 2.23
CA VAL A 21 12.97 -6.37 2.92
C VAL A 21 11.83 -6.32 1.91
N GLU A 22 11.23 -7.50 1.67
CA GLU A 22 9.99 -7.64 0.91
C GLU A 22 8.79 -7.81 1.84
N GLY A 23 7.73 -7.09 1.53
CA GLY A 23 6.46 -7.15 2.24
C GLY A 23 5.28 -7.31 1.30
N THR A 24 4.10 -7.28 1.88
CA THR A 24 2.81 -7.34 1.17
C THR A 24 1.87 -6.29 1.75
N ILE A 25 1.14 -5.59 0.89
CA ILE A 25 0.07 -4.68 1.34
C ILE A 25 -1.05 -5.50 1.97
N VAL A 26 -1.31 -5.29 3.26
CA VAL A 26 -2.37 -5.98 4.01
C VAL A 26 -3.59 -5.12 4.27
N ALA A 27 -3.43 -3.79 4.31
CA ALA A 27 -4.53 -2.84 4.41
C ALA A 27 -4.24 -1.56 3.62
N ILE A 28 -5.31 -0.84 3.28
CA ILE A 28 -5.26 0.46 2.59
C ILE A 28 -6.08 1.44 3.42
N HIS A 29 -5.45 2.52 3.86
CA HIS A 29 -6.09 3.59 4.59
C HIS A 29 -6.32 4.75 3.63
N ILE A 30 -7.58 5.17 3.51
CA ILE A 30 -8.00 6.29 2.69
C ILE A 30 -8.54 7.35 3.64
N GLN A 31 -7.92 8.51 3.64
CA GLN A 31 -8.24 9.61 4.53
C GLN A 31 -8.89 10.77 3.74
N GLY A 32 -9.24 11.84 4.46
CA GLY A 32 -9.70 13.08 3.83
C GLY A 32 -8.68 13.59 2.79
N ASN A 33 -9.14 14.42 1.85
CA ASN A 33 -8.33 14.97 0.77
C ASN A 33 -7.69 13.95 -0.18
N ASN A 34 -8.22 12.72 -0.23
CA ASN A 34 -7.70 11.64 -1.08
C ASN A 34 -6.28 11.19 -0.69
N ASP A 35 -5.87 11.42 0.57
CA ASP A 35 -4.61 10.89 1.09
C ASP A 35 -4.72 9.38 1.30
N ILE A 36 -3.68 8.66 0.89
CA ILE A 36 -3.62 7.20 0.91
C ILE A 36 -2.36 6.79 1.66
N SER A 37 -2.51 5.89 2.63
CA SER A 37 -1.39 5.14 3.21
C SER A 37 -1.67 3.63 3.15
N TYR A 38 -0.61 2.84 3.23
CA TYR A 38 -0.66 1.39 3.10
C TYR A 38 -0.08 0.74 4.34
N GLU A 39 -0.82 -0.20 4.93
CA GLU A 39 -0.23 -1.10 5.91
C GLU A 39 0.46 -2.23 5.16
N CYS A 40 1.77 -2.37 5.37
CA CYS A 40 2.56 -3.44 4.80
C CYS A 40 2.97 -4.41 5.89
N GLY A 41 2.82 -5.71 5.61
CA GLY A 41 3.28 -6.77 6.49
C GLY A 41 4.43 -7.57 5.88
N TRP A 42 5.39 -7.96 6.71
CA TRP A 42 6.55 -8.76 6.30
C TRP A 42 7.00 -9.68 7.43
N TRP A 43 7.74 -10.73 7.06
CA TRP A 43 8.36 -11.63 8.02
C TRP A 43 9.75 -11.12 8.39
N ASN A 44 9.97 -10.92 9.69
CA ASN A 44 11.30 -10.69 10.26
C ASN A 44 11.73 -11.94 11.03
N GLY A 45 12.34 -12.88 10.31
CA GLY A 45 12.67 -14.20 10.83
C GLY A 45 11.41 -15.04 11.12
N ARG A 46 11.08 -15.22 12.40
CA ARG A 46 9.91 -16.01 12.87
C ARG A 46 8.73 -15.15 13.31
N SER A 47 8.87 -13.83 13.28
CA SER A 47 7.84 -12.88 13.70
C SER A 47 7.27 -12.18 12.48
N TYR A 48 5.96 -11.97 12.48
CA TYR A 48 5.28 -11.16 11.48
C TYR A 48 5.16 -9.73 12.00
N SER A 49 5.62 -8.77 11.23
CA SER A 49 5.54 -7.34 11.54
C SER A 49 4.60 -6.66 10.56
N THR A 50 3.87 -5.65 11.02
CA THR A 50 3.10 -4.74 10.17
C THR A 50 3.44 -3.30 10.52
N GLN A 51 3.44 -2.44 9.50
CA GLN A 51 3.69 -1.00 9.67
C GLN A 51 3.02 -0.22 8.54
N GLU A 52 2.64 1.02 8.83
CA GLU A 52 2.07 1.96 7.85
C GLU A 52 3.18 2.68 7.07
N PHE A 53 2.98 2.81 5.76
CA PHE A 53 3.88 3.49 4.83
C PHE A 53 3.10 4.40 3.87
N TRP A 54 3.73 5.50 3.46
CA TRP A 54 3.19 6.34 2.39
C TRP A 54 3.51 5.75 1.00
N PRO A 55 2.77 6.13 -0.05
CA PRO A 55 2.98 5.60 -1.40
C PRO A 55 4.40 5.82 -1.94
N ASN A 56 5.10 6.86 -1.45
CA ASN A 56 6.47 7.18 -1.84
C ASN A 56 7.53 6.37 -1.07
N ASP A 57 7.14 5.75 0.05
CA ASP A 57 8.05 4.97 0.91
C ASP A 57 8.11 3.50 0.51
N ILE A 58 7.27 3.08 -0.45
CA ILE A 58 7.19 1.70 -0.92
C ILE A 58 7.48 1.62 -2.42
N GLN A 59 8.20 0.58 -2.82
CA GLN A 59 8.38 0.24 -4.23
C GLN A 59 7.58 -1.01 -4.55
N VAL A 60 6.53 -0.89 -5.36
CA VAL A 60 5.67 -2.02 -5.71
C VAL A 60 6.32 -2.86 -6.81
N THR A 61 6.54 -4.14 -6.53
CA THR A 61 7.26 -5.06 -7.44
C THR A 61 6.36 -5.52 -8.59
N LEU A 62 5.05 -5.56 -8.38
CA LEU A 62 4.06 -5.86 -9.42
C LEU A 62 2.89 -4.86 -9.31
N SER A 63 2.79 -3.93 -10.26
CA SER A 63 1.84 -2.83 -10.20
C SER A 63 0.43 -3.27 -10.57
N ASP A 64 -0.29 -3.84 -9.61
CA ASP A 64 -1.73 -4.13 -9.73
C ASP A 64 -2.53 -2.99 -9.07
N LYS A 65 -2.52 -1.83 -9.73
CA LYS A 65 -3.30 -0.67 -9.28
C LYS A 65 -4.77 -0.86 -9.63
N VAL A 66 -5.63 -0.53 -8.69
CA VAL A 66 -7.09 -0.53 -8.86
C VAL A 66 -7.63 0.88 -8.72
N LYS A 67 -8.63 1.20 -9.53
CA LYS A 67 -9.34 2.48 -9.47
C LYS A 67 -10.57 2.32 -8.59
N ILE A 68 -10.67 3.13 -7.55
CA ILE A 68 -11.86 3.23 -6.70
C ILE A 68 -12.55 4.57 -6.93
N GLY A 69 -13.86 4.60 -6.80
CA GLY A 69 -14.67 5.82 -6.87
C GLY A 69 -15.45 6.03 -5.58
N PHE A 70 -15.59 7.29 -5.16
CA PHE A 70 -16.47 7.68 -4.06
C PHE A 70 -17.77 8.21 -4.64
N VAL A 71 -18.88 7.58 -4.25
CA VAL A 71 -20.25 7.92 -4.68
C VAL A 71 -20.87 8.89 -3.69
#